data_AF-A0A7N0ZT80-F1
#
_entry.id   AF-A0A7N0ZT80-F1
#
_cell.length_a   1.000
_cell.length_b   1.000
_cell.length_c   1.000
_cell.angle_alpha   90.00
_cell.angle_beta   90.00
_cell.angle_gamma   90.00
#
_symmetry.space_group_name_H-M   'P 1'
#
loop_
_entity.id
_entity.type
_entity.pdbx_description
1 polymer ?
#
loop_
_entity_poly.entity_id
_entity_poly.type
_entity_poly.pdbx_seq_one_letter_code
_entity_poly.pdbx_strand_id
1 'polypeptide(L)'
;MSSAHVYVRLHKGQTIDSMSEGLLEDCAQLVKANSIQGNKVNNVDVVYTPWSNLKKTASMDVGQVGFYNSKMVRTVKVEKRINEIVNRLNKTKVERTLDLKAEREAYNQAEKADRKLQQRDKKRREDMDRLEKEKQAEIRSYKGLMVAEKMTSNKEIASANKSLQELEDDFM
;
A
#
# COMPACT_ATOMS: atom_id res chain seq x y z
N MET A 1 -29.55 -19.00 12.81
CA MET A 1 -29.48 -19.49 11.42
C MET A 1 -28.05 -19.93 11.16
N SER A 2 -27.81 -21.22 10.91
CA SER A 2 -26.44 -21.69 10.57
C SER A 2 -26.21 -21.52 9.07
N SER A 3 -25.11 -20.88 8.71
CA SER A 3 -24.72 -20.60 7.32
C SER A 3 -23.22 -20.74 7.13
N ALA A 4 -22.80 -20.98 5.89
CA ALA A 4 -21.40 -20.98 5.53
C ALA A 4 -20.76 -19.58 5.62
N HIS A 5 -19.46 -19.55 5.94
CA HIS A 5 -18.63 -18.36 5.86
C HIS A 5 -17.84 -18.39 4.54
N VAL A 6 -18.01 -17.36 3.72
CA VAL A 6 -17.31 -17.23 2.44
C VAL A 6 -16.29 -16.10 2.55
N TYR A 7 -15.05 -16.38 2.18
CA TYR A 7 -13.97 -15.40 2.16
C TYR A 7 -13.53 -15.12 0.73
N VAL A 8 -13.38 -13.83 0.42
CA VAL A 8 -12.85 -13.37 -0.85
C VAL A 8 -11.47 -12.78 -0.62
N ARG A 9 -10.48 -13.27 -1.37
CA ARG A 9 -9.15 -12.68 -1.37
C ARG A 9 -9.09 -11.59 -2.44
N LEU A 10 -9.04 -10.34 -2.00
CA LEU A 10 -8.90 -9.19 -2.88
C LEU A 10 -7.45 -8.98 -3.33
N HIS A 11 -7.27 -8.30 -4.46
CA HIS A 11 -5.94 -7.89 -4.93
C HIS A 11 -5.35 -6.78 -4.04
N LYS A 12 -4.01 -6.64 -4.07
CA LYS A 12 -3.32 -5.59 -3.30
C LYS A 12 -3.87 -4.20 -3.68
N GLY A 13 -4.32 -3.43 -2.70
CA GLY A 13 -4.87 -2.08 -2.88
C GLY A 13 -6.39 -2.03 -3.12
N GLN A 14 -7.06 -3.16 -3.29
CA GLN A 14 -8.52 -3.20 -3.44
C GLN A 14 -9.18 -3.23 -2.05
N THR A 15 -10.18 -2.37 -1.87
CA THR A 15 -11.01 -2.30 -0.65
C THR A 15 -12.38 -2.93 -0.90
N ILE A 16 -13.13 -3.16 0.19
CA ILE A 16 -14.50 -3.69 0.15
C ILE A 16 -15.45 -2.82 -0.69
N ASP A 17 -15.16 -1.51 -0.80
CA ASP A 17 -15.91 -0.54 -1.61
C ASP A 17 -15.65 -0.68 -3.10
N SER A 18 -14.43 -1.07 -3.47
CA SER A 18 -14.01 -1.25 -4.87
C SER A 18 -14.28 -2.65 -5.41
N MET A 19 -15.10 -3.44 -4.71
CA MET A 19 -15.45 -4.79 -5.14
C MET A 19 -16.53 -4.74 -6.22
N SER A 20 -16.39 -5.53 -7.29
CA SER A 20 -17.41 -5.63 -8.33
C SER A 20 -18.70 -6.21 -7.77
N GLU A 21 -19.83 -5.63 -8.13
CA GLU A 21 -21.15 -6.08 -7.70
C GLU A 21 -21.42 -7.54 -8.04
N GLY A 22 -21.02 -7.99 -9.24
CA GLY A 22 -21.18 -9.40 -9.64
C GLY A 22 -20.41 -10.40 -8.76
N LEU A 23 -19.24 -10.01 -8.24
CA LEU A 23 -18.49 -10.85 -7.29
C LEU A 23 -19.20 -10.94 -5.94
N LEU A 24 -19.78 -9.81 -5.49
CA LEU A 24 -20.53 -9.75 -4.24
C LEU A 24 -21.81 -10.59 -4.34
N GLU A 25 -22.50 -10.52 -5.48
CA GLU A 25 -23.67 -11.35 -5.77
C GLU A 25 -23.31 -12.84 -5.79
N ASP A 26 -22.24 -13.23 -6.48
CA ASP A 26 -21.74 -14.60 -6.52
C ASP A 26 -21.46 -15.15 -5.11
N CYS A 27 -20.83 -14.34 -4.25
CA CYS A 27 -20.56 -14.71 -2.87
C CYS A 27 -21.85 -14.85 -2.05
N ALA A 28 -22.78 -13.91 -2.19
CA ALA A 28 -24.04 -13.93 -1.46
C ALA A 28 -24.93 -15.11 -1.87
N GLN A 29 -24.95 -15.46 -3.15
CA GLN A 29 -25.61 -16.65 -3.68
C GLN A 29 -25.01 -17.93 -3.11
N LEU A 30 -23.67 -18.00 -3.01
CA LEU A 30 -22.98 -19.15 -2.43
C LEU A 30 -23.28 -19.31 -0.93
N VAL A 31 -23.32 -18.22 -0.16
CA VAL A 31 -23.72 -18.24 1.27
C VAL A 31 -25.16 -18.71 1.42
N LYS A 32 -26.08 -18.20 0.59
CA LYS A 32 -27.49 -18.60 0.61
C LYS A 32 -27.66 -20.08 0.29
N ALA A 33 -27.00 -20.57 -0.77
CA ALA A 33 -27.05 -21.97 -1.18
C ALA A 33 -26.53 -22.93 -0.09
N ASN A 34 -25.49 -22.53 0.64
CA ASN A 34 -24.88 -23.29 1.72
C ASN A 34 -25.41 -22.95 3.12
N SER A 35 -26.57 -22.30 3.22
CA SER A 35 -27.24 -22.02 4.49
C SER A 35 -28.30 -23.08 4.78
N ILE A 36 -28.30 -23.64 6.00
CA ILE A 36 -29.22 -24.73 6.36
C ILE A 36 -30.68 -24.29 6.26
N GLN A 37 -30.96 -23.09 6.76
CA GLN A 37 -32.29 -22.49 6.75
C GLN A 37 -32.43 -21.44 5.62
N GLY A 38 -31.37 -20.68 5.33
CA GLY A 38 -31.42 -19.56 4.39
C GLY A 38 -31.61 -19.98 2.93
N ASN A 39 -31.29 -21.23 2.60
CA ASN A 39 -31.50 -21.78 1.27
C ASN A 39 -32.98 -21.89 0.87
N LYS A 40 -33.89 -22.09 1.85
CA LYS A 40 -35.33 -22.27 1.61
C LYS A 40 -36.14 -20.98 1.72
N VAL A 41 -35.54 -19.93 2.26
CA VAL A 41 -36.21 -18.66 2.56
C VAL A 41 -35.92 -17.66 1.45
N ASN A 42 -36.94 -16.96 0.97
CA ASN A 42 -36.77 -15.83 0.05
C ASN A 42 -36.38 -14.57 0.83
N ASN A 43 -35.72 -13.62 0.17
CA ASN A 43 -35.31 -12.34 0.77
C ASN A 43 -34.43 -12.51 2.02
N VAL A 44 -33.25 -13.10 1.82
CA VAL A 44 -32.27 -13.29 2.90
C VAL A 44 -31.25 -12.16 2.85
N ASP A 45 -31.00 -11.57 4.01
CA ASP A 45 -29.97 -10.57 4.20
C ASP A 45 -28.62 -11.23 4.48
N VAL A 46 -27.64 -10.96 3.63
CA VAL A 46 -26.27 -11.46 3.75
C VAL A 46 -25.37 -10.32 4.20
N VAL A 47 -24.68 -10.54 5.31
CA VAL A 47 -23.73 -9.59 5.87
C VAL A 47 -22.35 -9.78 5.24
N TYR A 48 -21.73 -8.69 4.80
CA TYR A 48 -20.35 -8.65 4.34
C TYR A 48 -19.56 -7.58 5.09
N THR A 49 -18.38 -7.96 5.57
CA THR A 49 -17.50 -7.09 6.37
C THR A 49 -16.04 -7.49 6.17
N PRO A 50 -15.08 -6.56 6.32
CA PRO A 50 -13.66 -6.91 6.26
C PRO A 50 -13.28 -7.90 7.35
N TRP A 51 -12.35 -8.81 7.04
CA TRP A 51 -11.87 -9.84 7.97
C TRP A 51 -11.29 -9.26 9.28
N SER A 52 -10.70 -8.07 9.20
CA SER A 52 -10.14 -7.34 10.36
C SER A 52 -11.19 -6.90 11.38
N ASN A 53 -12.47 -6.85 10.99
CA ASN A 53 -13.58 -6.46 11.86
C ASN A 53 -14.19 -7.66 12.62
N LEU A 54 -13.77 -8.89 12.32
CA LEU A 54 -14.28 -10.10 12.97
C LEU A 54 -13.68 -10.24 14.37
N LYS A 55 -14.54 -10.33 15.39
CA LYS A 55 -14.17 -10.53 16.79
C LYS A 55 -14.55 -11.93 17.24
N LYS A 56 -13.57 -12.68 17.73
CA LYS A 56 -13.77 -13.99 18.37
C LYS A 56 -13.29 -13.93 19.81
N THR A 57 -14.17 -14.25 20.76
CA THR A 57 -13.79 -14.42 22.18
C THR A 57 -13.73 -15.89 22.53
N ALA A 58 -12.94 -16.25 23.55
CA ALA A 58 -12.79 -17.64 24.00
C ALA A 58 -14.11 -18.26 24.50
N SER A 59 -15.04 -17.42 24.98
CA SER A 59 -16.37 -17.82 25.42
C SER A 59 -17.38 -18.10 24.31
N MET A 60 -17.06 -17.79 23.04
CA MET A 60 -18.00 -17.94 21.92
C MET A 60 -17.92 -19.35 21.32
N ASP A 61 -19.07 -19.96 21.06
CA ASP A 61 -19.19 -21.28 20.45
C ASP A 61 -18.57 -21.36 19.06
N VAL A 62 -18.22 -22.56 18.61
CA VAL A 62 -17.65 -22.79 17.27
C VAL A 62 -18.62 -22.26 16.19
N GLY A 63 -18.12 -21.42 15.29
CA GLY A 63 -18.92 -20.74 14.26
C GLY A 63 -19.56 -19.42 14.70
N GLN A 64 -19.63 -19.12 16.01
CA GLN A 64 -20.08 -17.81 16.47
C GLN A 64 -18.97 -16.78 16.31
N VAL A 65 -19.29 -15.67 15.65
CA VAL A 65 -18.41 -14.51 15.48
C VAL A 65 -19.16 -13.23 15.84
N GLY A 66 -18.47 -12.29 16.47
CA GLY A 66 -18.93 -10.93 16.70
C GLY A 66 -18.23 -9.94 15.77
N PHE A 67 -18.57 -8.66 15.90
CA PHE A 67 -17.93 -7.57 15.19
C PHE A 67 -17.29 -6.59 16.18
N TYR A 68 -16.14 -6.02 15.83
CA TYR A 68 -15.55 -4.93 16.62
C TYR A 68 -16.30 -3.61 16.39
N ASN A 69 -16.63 -3.30 15.14
CA ASN A 69 -17.33 -2.09 14.74
C ASN A 69 -18.52 -2.42 13.84
N SER A 70 -19.72 -2.19 14.37
CA SER A 70 -20.98 -2.42 13.63
C SER A 70 -21.15 -1.48 12.43
N LYS A 71 -20.48 -0.32 12.39
CA LYS A 71 -20.56 0.62 11.24
C LYS A 71 -19.84 0.10 10.00
N MET A 72 -18.90 -0.83 10.15
CA MET A 72 -18.17 -1.46 9.04
C MET A 72 -18.88 -2.72 8.51
N VAL A 73 -20.07 -3.00 9.04
CA VAL A 73 -20.90 -4.12 8.62
C VAL A 73 -21.87 -3.61 7.56
N ARG A 74 -21.89 -4.27 6.41
CA ARG A 74 -22.81 -3.96 5.31
C ARG A 74 -23.66 -5.19 5.00
N THR A 75 -24.81 -4.94 4.40
CA THR A 75 -25.80 -5.98 4.12
C THR A 75 -26.19 -5.93 2.65
N VAL A 76 -26.30 -7.11 2.03
CA VAL A 76 -26.88 -7.30 0.69
C VAL A 76 -28.11 -8.16 0.82
N LYS A 77 -29.21 -7.75 0.20
CA LYS A 77 -30.44 -8.52 0.16
C LYS A 77 -30.43 -9.46 -1.04
N VAL A 78 -30.65 -10.75 -0.80
CA VAL A 78 -30.75 -11.78 -1.85
C VAL A 78 -32.16 -12.36 -1.90
N GLU A 79 -32.91 -12.00 -2.93
CA GLU A 79 -34.31 -12.41 -3.08
C GLU A 79 -34.45 -13.92 -3.27
N LYS A 80 -33.84 -14.46 -4.33
CA LYS A 80 -33.94 -15.87 -4.71
C LYS A 80 -32.57 -16.47 -4.98
N ARG A 81 -32.49 -17.79 -4.83
CA ARG A 81 -31.29 -18.55 -5.18
C ARG A 81 -31.21 -18.69 -6.69
N ILE A 82 -30.07 -18.30 -7.27
CA ILE A 82 -29.79 -18.47 -8.70
C ILE A 82 -28.89 -19.71 -8.86
N ASN A 83 -29.47 -20.81 -9.34
CA ASN A 83 -28.74 -22.07 -9.50
C ASN A 83 -27.60 -21.99 -10.52
N GLU A 84 -27.75 -21.16 -11.56
CA GLU A 84 -26.75 -21.00 -12.62
C GLU A 84 -25.43 -20.48 -12.06
N ILE A 85 -25.49 -19.48 -11.18
CA ILE A 85 -24.32 -18.90 -10.51
C ILE A 85 -23.63 -19.96 -9.65
N VAL A 86 -24.39 -20.65 -8.81
CA VAL A 86 -23.84 -21.69 -7.91
C VAL A 86 -23.21 -22.83 -8.71
N ASN A 87 -23.86 -23.27 -9.79
CA ASN A 87 -23.34 -24.33 -10.67
C ASN A 87 -22.07 -23.87 -11.41
N ARG A 88 -22.01 -22.63 -11.88
CA ARG A 88 -20.82 -22.04 -12.49
C ARG A 88 -19.64 -22.05 -11.52
N LEU A 89 -19.86 -21.61 -10.27
CA LEU A 89 -18.83 -21.59 -9.23
C LEU A 89 -18.37 -22.99 -8.82
N ASN A 90 -19.29 -23.95 -8.72
CA ASN A 90 -18.95 -25.34 -8.38
C ASN A 90 -18.13 -26.02 -9.49
N LYS A 91 -18.33 -25.67 -10.76
CA LYS A 91 -17.52 -26.19 -11.88
C LYS A 91 -16.06 -25.73 -11.82
N THR A 92 -15.82 -24.52 -11.32
CA THR A 92 -14.45 -23.96 -11.21
C THR A 92 -13.82 -24.22 -9.84
N LYS A 93 -14.53 -24.91 -8.94
CA LYS A 93 -14.04 -25.25 -7.60
C LYS A 93 -12.85 -26.20 -7.72
N VAL A 94 -11.71 -25.77 -7.19
CA VAL A 94 -10.51 -26.59 -7.05
C VAL A 94 -10.21 -26.74 -5.57
N GLU A 95 -10.33 -27.97 -5.06
CA GLU A 95 -9.95 -28.28 -3.68
C GLU A 95 -8.44 -28.48 -3.62
N ARG A 96 -7.76 -27.63 -2.86
CA ARG A 96 -6.31 -27.71 -2.61
C ARG A 96 -6.09 -27.86 -1.12
N THR A 97 -5.32 -28.85 -0.72
CA THR A 97 -4.79 -28.97 0.64
C THR A 97 -3.63 -27.99 0.79
N LEU A 98 -3.94 -26.75 1.17
CA LEU A 98 -2.96 -25.70 1.38
C LEU A 98 -2.48 -25.71 2.83
N ASP A 99 -1.16 -25.66 3.04
CA ASP A 99 -0.61 -25.32 4.35
C ASP A 99 -0.80 -23.81 4.60
N LEU A 100 -1.84 -23.49 5.36
CA LEU A 100 -2.24 -22.13 5.68
C LEU A 100 -1.13 -21.34 6.40
N LYS A 101 -0.26 -22.03 7.16
CA LYS A 101 0.83 -21.38 7.89
C LYS A 101 1.92 -20.92 6.91
N ALA A 102 2.34 -21.81 6.01
CA ALA A 102 3.34 -21.48 4.99
C ALA A 102 2.88 -20.34 4.08
N GLU A 103 1.61 -20.34 3.66
CA GLU A 103 1.08 -19.28 2.81
C GLU A 103 1.01 -17.93 3.52
N ARG A 104 0.62 -17.93 4.81
CA ARG A 104 0.62 -16.71 5.63
C ARG A 104 2.03 -16.15 5.81
N GLU A 105 3.01 -17.01 6.05
CA GLU A 105 4.41 -16.60 6.19
C GLU A 105 4.95 -16.02 4.88
N ALA A 106 4.69 -16.67 3.74
CA ALA A 106 5.10 -16.17 2.43
C ALA A 106 4.50 -14.79 2.12
N TYR A 107 3.20 -14.59 2.39
CA TYR A 107 2.55 -13.29 2.24
C TYR A 107 3.20 -12.22 3.13
N ASN A 108 3.41 -12.53 4.40
CA ASN A 108 4.03 -11.59 5.35
C ASN A 108 5.48 -11.25 4.97
N GLN A 109 6.23 -12.21 4.43
CA GLN A 109 7.59 -11.98 3.94
C GLN A 109 7.60 -11.07 2.72
N ALA A 110 6.68 -11.29 1.77
CA ALA A 110 6.52 -10.42 0.61
C ALA A 110 6.16 -8.98 1.00
N GLU A 111 5.25 -8.79 1.96
CA GLU A 111 4.90 -7.45 2.49
C GLU A 111 6.09 -6.76 3.17
N LYS A 112 6.88 -7.52 3.95
CA LYS A 112 8.11 -6.98 4.57
C LYS A 112 9.15 -6.60 3.53
N ALA A 113 9.30 -7.39 2.46
CA ALA A 113 10.21 -7.11 1.36
C ALA A 113 9.79 -5.84 0.61
N ASP A 114 8.51 -5.70 0.26
CA ASP A 114 7.95 -4.50 -0.38
C ASP A 114 8.18 -3.25 0.49
N ARG A 115 7.91 -3.36 1.81
CA ARG A 115 8.13 -2.24 2.74
C ARG A 115 9.61 -1.85 2.85
N LYS A 116 10.51 -2.83 2.87
CA LYS A 116 11.97 -2.58 2.90
C LYS A 116 12.44 -1.93 1.60
N LEU A 117 11.90 -2.35 0.45
CA LEU A 117 12.19 -1.75 -0.85
C LEU A 117 11.74 -0.29 -0.89
N GLN A 118 10.51 0.00 -0.47
CA GLN A 118 9.98 1.37 -0.40
C GLN A 118 10.82 2.27 0.52
N GLN A 119 11.24 1.76 1.69
CA GLN A 119 12.12 2.51 2.60
C GLN A 119 13.49 2.77 1.99
N ARG A 120 14.08 1.80 1.30
CA ARG A 120 15.37 1.96 0.61
C ARG A 120 15.26 2.99 -0.51
N ASP A 121 14.21 2.94 -1.31
CA ASP A 121 14.00 3.87 -2.42
C ASP A 121 13.74 5.29 -1.92
N LYS A 122 13.01 5.44 -0.80
CA LYS A 122 12.84 6.73 -0.13
C LYS A 122 14.17 7.29 0.36
N LYS A 123 14.96 6.48 1.07
CA LYS A 123 16.29 6.89 1.57
C LYS A 123 17.23 7.28 0.43
N ARG A 124 17.25 6.49 -0.65
CA ARG A 124 18.07 6.80 -1.84
C ARG A 124 17.66 8.14 -2.48
N ARG A 125 16.36 8.44 -2.51
CA ARG A 125 15.85 9.71 -3.03
C ARG A 125 16.28 10.89 -2.14
N GLU A 126 16.15 10.75 -0.82
CA GLU A 126 16.61 11.74 0.16
C GLU A 126 18.12 11.99 0.09
N ASP A 127 18.94 10.95 -0.06
CA ASP A 127 20.40 11.08 -0.18
C ASP A 127 20.79 11.78 -1.50
N MET A 128 20.11 11.50 -2.61
CA MET A 128 20.32 12.20 -3.89
C MET A 128 19.95 13.68 -3.79
N ASP A 129 18.80 14.00 -3.19
CA ASP A 129 18.35 15.39 -2.98
C ASP A 129 19.32 16.17 -2.08
N ARG A 130 19.91 15.51 -1.05
CA ARG A 130 20.94 16.12 -0.21
C ARG A 130 22.20 16.42 -1.01
N LEU A 131 22.68 15.45 -1.80
CA LEU A 131 23.88 15.63 -2.62
C LEU A 131 23.71 16.74 -3.66
N GLU A 132 22.51 16.86 -4.26
CA GLU A 132 22.22 17.91 -5.23
C GLU A 132 22.13 19.30 -4.59
N LYS A 133 21.57 19.39 -3.37
CA LYS A 133 21.61 20.63 -2.57
C LYS A 133 23.03 21.02 -2.18
N GLU A 134 23.86 20.06 -1.78
CA GLU A 134 25.27 20.29 -1.46
C GLU A 134 26.05 20.78 -2.68
N LYS A 135 25.88 20.14 -3.85
CA LYS A 135 26.47 20.60 -5.12
C LYS A 135 25.98 21.99 -5.52
N GLN A 136 24.68 22.28 -5.39
CA GLN A 136 24.16 23.62 -5.66
C GLN A 136 24.70 24.66 -4.67
N ALA A 137 24.83 24.32 -3.39
CA ALA A 137 25.42 25.18 -2.40
C ALA A 137 26.91 25.42 -2.68
N GLU A 138 27.63 24.40 -3.14
CA GLU A 138 29.04 24.49 -3.52
C GLU A 138 29.22 25.37 -4.77
N ILE A 139 28.44 25.17 -5.83
CA ILE A 139 28.44 26.02 -7.05
C ILE A 139 28.06 27.47 -6.72
N ARG A 140 27.08 27.68 -5.82
CA ARG A 140 26.70 29.03 -5.36
C ARG A 140 27.72 29.63 -4.39
N SER A 141 28.53 28.80 -3.73
CA SER A 141 29.57 29.29 -2.83
C SER A 141 30.81 29.65 -3.64
N TYR A 142 31.28 30.88 -3.48
CA TYR A 142 32.57 31.32 -4.02
C TYR A 142 33.78 30.63 -3.34
N LYS A 143 33.58 29.54 -2.58
CA LYS A 143 34.60 28.91 -1.74
C LYS A 143 35.78 28.34 -2.54
N GLY A 144 35.53 27.83 -3.76
CA GLY A 144 36.59 27.38 -4.68
C GLY A 144 37.23 28.51 -5.48
N LEU A 145 36.63 29.70 -5.52
CA LEU A 145 37.17 30.90 -6.18
C LEU A 145 38.09 31.71 -5.25
N MET A 146 38.03 31.47 -3.94
CA MET A 146 38.85 32.13 -2.94
C MET A 146 40.22 31.44 -2.79
N VAL A 147 41.13 31.66 -3.76
CA VAL A 147 42.52 31.19 -3.68
C VAL A 147 43.37 32.27 -3.00
N ALA A 148 43.81 32.04 -1.76
CA ALA A 148 44.56 33.02 -0.97
C ALA A 148 45.83 33.53 -1.67
N GLU A 149 46.49 32.70 -2.48
CA GLU A 149 47.69 33.06 -3.25
C GLU A 149 47.42 34.03 -4.41
N LYS A 150 46.17 34.11 -4.90
CA LYS A 150 45.74 35.02 -5.97
C LYS A 150 44.93 36.21 -5.46
N MET A 151 44.78 36.34 -4.14
CA MET A 151 44.12 37.49 -3.53
C MET A 151 45.14 38.57 -3.25
N THR A 152 45.06 39.68 -3.98
CA THR A 152 45.83 40.89 -3.71
C THR A 152 45.03 41.84 -2.83
N SER A 153 45.61 42.32 -1.74
CA SER A 153 44.97 43.33 -0.91
C SER A 153 45.02 44.69 -1.59
N ASN A 154 43.97 45.52 -1.43
CA ASN A 154 43.98 46.91 -1.92
C ASN A 154 45.17 47.73 -1.40
N LYS A 155 45.75 47.35 -0.25
CA LYS A 155 46.97 47.96 0.28
C LYS A 155 48.24 47.56 -0.48
N GLU A 156 48.30 46.35 -1.03
CA GLU A 156 49.44 45.85 -1.81
C GLU A 156 49.42 46.39 -3.24
N ILE A 157 48.23 46.51 -3.84
CA ILE A 157 48.04 47.15 -5.15
C ILE A 157 48.41 48.64 -5.11
N ALA A 158 48.15 49.33 -3.99
CA ALA A 158 48.50 50.75 -3.85
C ALA A 158 50.01 50.99 -3.60
N SER A 159 50.76 49.97 -3.18
CA SER A 159 52.20 50.08 -2.90
C SER A 159 53.07 49.58 -4.05
N ALA A 160 52.57 48.64 -4.86
CA ALA A 160 53.16 48.28 -6.14
C ALA A 160 52.59 49.19 -7.23
N ASN A 161 53.38 50.14 -7.76
CA ASN A 161 53.00 50.99 -8.91
C ASN A 161 52.85 50.15 -10.20
N LYS A 162 51.91 49.21 -10.25
CA LYS A 162 51.56 48.46 -11.46
C LYS A 162 50.90 49.43 -12.45
N SER A 163 51.33 49.39 -13.70
CA SER A 163 50.79 50.27 -14.73
C SER A 163 49.34 49.87 -15.05
N LEU A 164 48.50 50.84 -15.45
CA LEU A 164 47.09 50.63 -15.82
C LEU A 164 46.93 49.48 -16.84
N GLN A 165 47.92 49.31 -17.70
CA GLN A 165 47.96 48.32 -18.78
C GLN A 165 48.19 46.89 -18.28
N GLU A 166 49.01 46.71 -17.24
CA GLU A 166 49.18 45.39 -16.60
C GLU A 166 47.94 44.95 -15.81
N LEU A 167 47.15 45.91 -15.32
CA LEU A 167 45.86 45.65 -14.67
C LEU A 167 44.77 45.28 -15.69
N GLU A 168 44.85 45.81 -16.91
CA GLU A 168 43.93 45.47 -18.02
C GLU A 168 44.25 44.09 -18.62
N ASP A 169 45.52 43.72 -18.73
CA ASP A 169 45.95 42.41 -19.26
C ASP A 169 45.66 41.24 -18.29
N ASP A 170 45.68 41.46 -16.98
CA ASP A 170 45.30 40.45 -15.96
C ASP A 170 43.76 40.22 -15.89
N PHE A 171 42.96 41.10 -16.53
CA PHE A 171 41.49 41.06 -16.53
C PHE A 171 40.88 40.36 -17.76
N MET A 172 41.66 40.19 -18.84
CA MET A 172 41.27 39.53 -20.10
C MET A 172 41.71 38.06 -20.14
#